data_AF-F0UNA5-F1
#
_entry.id   AF-F0UNA5-F1
#
_cell.length_a   1.000
_cell.length_b   1.000
_cell.length_c   1.000
_cell.angle_alpha   90.00
_cell.angle_beta   90.00
_cell.angle_gamma   90.00
#
_symmetry.space_group_name_H-M   'P 1'
#
loop_
_entity.id
_entity.type
_entity.pdbx_description
1 polymer ?
#
loop_
_entity_poly.entity_id
_entity_poly.type
_entity_poly.pdbx_seq_one_letter_code
_entity_poly.pdbx_strand_id
1 'polypeptide(L)'
;MAGNPNAPATAKAFVPLENNPEVMSHLIHQLGVSPALGFTDIYSIDDPDIIAFVPRPSLAILLVFPVTKAYEAARIAEDTGRPVYEGCGPNEPVTWFKQTIRNACGLIGLLHAVSNGAVKAHITPGSDLDQLLRDAEPLKPAERADLLYASKALESAHAEAAKKGDTAAPAADEKIDLHFVCFVKGNDGHLWELDGRRIGPLDRGPLDKEEDVLSEKGLQLGVRQLLKKEAEAGGDHACILYPCEA
;
A
#
# COMPACT_ATOMS: atom_id res chain seq x y z
N MET A 1 -20.27 2.98 -15.69
CA MET A 1 -19.66 1.68 -16.00
C MET A 1 -19.01 1.15 -14.74
N ALA A 2 -19.75 0.44 -13.89
CA ALA A 2 -19.21 -0.22 -12.71
C ALA A 2 -18.49 -1.51 -13.17
N GLY A 3 -17.36 -1.32 -13.86
CA GLY A 3 -16.54 -2.39 -14.40
C GLY A 3 -15.56 -2.89 -13.34
N ASN A 4 -15.22 -4.17 -13.43
CA ASN A 4 -14.19 -4.87 -12.65
C ASN A 4 -13.10 -3.93 -12.07
N PRO A 5 -12.88 -3.92 -10.73
CA PRO A 5 -11.90 -3.04 -10.09
C PRO A 5 -10.45 -3.35 -10.49
N ASN A 6 -10.22 -4.50 -11.13
CA ASN A 6 -8.91 -4.94 -11.60
C ASN A 6 -8.56 -4.30 -12.94
N ALA A 7 -7.26 -4.09 -13.14
CA ALA A 7 -6.73 -3.74 -14.46
C ALA A 7 -7.21 -4.73 -15.53
N PRO A 8 -7.55 -4.27 -16.75
CA PRO A 8 -8.07 -5.13 -17.80
C PRO A 8 -7.03 -6.18 -18.21
N ALA A 9 -7.48 -7.34 -18.70
CA ALA A 9 -6.59 -8.45 -19.07
C ALA A 9 -5.51 -8.06 -20.11
N THR A 10 -5.80 -7.06 -20.94
CA THR A 10 -4.92 -6.50 -21.98
C THR A 10 -3.90 -5.48 -21.45
N ALA A 11 -4.01 -5.06 -20.18
CA ALA A 11 -3.04 -4.14 -19.59
C ALA A 11 -1.70 -4.84 -19.32
N LYS A 12 -0.63 -4.03 -19.24
CA LYS A 12 0.68 -4.43 -18.74
C LYS A 12 0.53 -5.20 -17.42
N ALA A 13 1.31 -6.26 -17.27
CA ALA A 13 1.35 -7.08 -16.08
C ALA A 13 2.77 -7.13 -15.53
N PHE A 14 2.89 -7.03 -14.22
CA PHE A 14 4.14 -7.23 -13.50
C PHE A 14 4.18 -8.62 -12.88
N VAL A 15 5.39 -9.09 -12.56
CA VAL A 15 5.57 -10.28 -11.74
C VAL A 15 5.10 -9.95 -10.32
N PRO A 16 4.18 -10.70 -9.71
CA PRO A 16 3.77 -10.51 -8.33
C PRO A 16 4.98 -10.45 -7.38
N LEU A 17 5.05 -9.45 -6.51
CA LEU A 17 6.10 -9.38 -5.50
C LEU A 17 5.83 -10.39 -4.39
N GLU A 18 6.86 -11.14 -4.00
CA GLU A 18 6.83 -11.90 -2.76
C GLU A 18 6.68 -10.94 -1.59
N ASN A 19 5.83 -11.31 -0.64
CA ASN A 19 5.61 -10.51 0.54
C ASN A 19 6.70 -10.77 1.58
N ASN A 20 7.86 -10.14 1.37
CA ASN A 20 9.08 -10.36 2.15
C ASN A 20 9.75 -9.01 2.50
N PRO A 21 10.17 -8.77 3.76
CA PRO A 21 10.71 -7.48 4.17
C PRO A 21 12.01 -7.11 3.44
N GLU A 22 12.85 -8.09 3.07
CA GLU A 22 14.07 -7.86 2.31
C GLU A 22 13.75 -7.39 0.89
N VAL A 23 12.75 -8.02 0.24
CA VAL A 23 12.27 -7.65 -1.10
C VAL A 23 11.72 -6.23 -1.10
N MET A 24 10.86 -5.91 -0.13
CA MET A 24 10.23 -4.59 0.00
C MET A 24 11.25 -3.50 0.34
N SER A 25 12.15 -3.77 1.30
CA SER A 25 13.23 -2.84 1.68
C SER A 25 14.16 -2.58 0.51
N HIS A 26 14.57 -3.63 -0.22
CA HIS A 26 15.41 -3.47 -1.40
C HIS A 26 14.75 -2.55 -2.44
N LEU A 27 13.46 -2.75 -2.71
CA LEU A 27 12.72 -1.96 -3.68
C LEU A 27 12.66 -0.48 -3.28
N ILE A 28 12.34 -0.14 -2.02
CA ILE A 28 12.28 1.26 -1.59
C ILE A 28 13.65 1.94 -1.62
N HIS A 29 14.72 1.22 -1.27
CA HIS A 29 16.09 1.75 -1.30
C HIS A 29 16.54 2.01 -2.72
N GLN A 30 16.22 1.10 -3.65
CA GLN A 30 16.51 1.28 -5.07
C GLN A 30 15.79 2.51 -5.66
N LEU A 31 14.59 2.82 -5.18
CA LEU A 31 13.83 4.02 -5.58
C LEU A 31 14.31 5.31 -4.88
N GLY A 32 15.19 5.18 -3.88
CA GLY A 32 15.86 6.29 -3.21
C GLY A 32 15.30 6.68 -1.86
N VAL A 33 14.51 5.82 -1.20
CA VAL A 33 14.23 5.97 0.23
C VAL A 33 15.51 5.68 1.03
N SER A 34 15.77 6.50 2.05
CA SER A 34 16.93 6.34 2.93
C SER A 34 17.00 4.94 3.57
N PRO A 35 18.19 4.33 3.66
CA PRO A 35 18.40 3.09 4.41
C PRO A 35 18.13 3.19 5.93
N ALA A 36 17.89 4.41 6.44
CA ALA A 36 17.35 4.60 7.78
C ALA A 36 15.97 3.95 7.92
N LEU A 37 15.22 3.85 6.82
CA LEU A 37 13.94 3.16 6.78
C LEU A 37 14.03 1.77 6.20
N GLY A 38 13.24 0.86 6.74
CA GLY A 38 13.11 -0.51 6.25
C GLY A 38 11.73 -1.09 6.57
N PHE A 39 11.47 -2.28 6.03
CA PHE A 39 10.29 -3.09 6.29
C PHE A 39 10.70 -4.25 7.23
N THR A 40 9.89 -4.57 8.24
CA THR A 40 10.05 -5.78 9.10
C THR A 40 8.73 -6.53 9.27
N ASP A 41 8.77 -7.83 9.53
CA ASP A 41 7.55 -8.59 9.81
C ASP A 41 6.86 -8.16 11.11
N ILE A 42 5.54 -8.23 11.11
CA ILE A 42 4.71 -8.15 12.32
C ILE A 42 4.10 -9.52 12.56
N TYR A 43 4.54 -10.17 13.63
CA TYR A 43 4.13 -11.55 13.95
C TYR A 43 2.77 -11.65 14.63
N SER A 44 2.23 -10.55 15.16
CA SER A 44 0.89 -10.48 15.75
C SER A 44 0.35 -9.06 15.71
N ILE A 45 -0.97 -8.94 15.56
CA ILE A 45 -1.71 -7.68 15.75
C ILE A 45 -2.60 -7.70 16.98
N ASP A 46 -2.66 -8.81 17.72
CA ASP A 46 -3.56 -8.95 18.87
C ASP A 46 -2.80 -9.10 20.18
N ASP A 47 -1.54 -9.57 20.11
CA ASP A 47 -0.67 -9.79 21.27
C ASP A 47 0.25 -8.56 21.46
N PRO A 48 0.02 -7.73 22.51
CA PRO A 48 0.82 -6.54 22.76
C PRO A 48 2.30 -6.84 23.01
N ASP A 49 2.62 -7.99 23.60
CA ASP A 49 4.01 -8.37 23.89
C ASP A 49 4.76 -8.68 22.59
N ILE A 50 4.07 -9.26 21.60
CA ILE A 50 4.64 -9.50 20.27
C ILE A 50 4.75 -8.18 19.49
N ILE A 51 3.72 -7.33 19.54
CA ILE A 51 3.74 -6.01 18.88
C ILE A 51 4.88 -5.13 19.42
N ALA A 52 5.19 -5.23 20.72
CA ALA A 52 6.24 -4.44 21.35
C ALA A 52 7.65 -4.70 20.81
N PHE A 53 7.89 -5.83 20.10
CA PHE A 53 9.16 -6.07 19.41
C PHE A 53 9.33 -5.25 18.13
N VAL A 54 8.25 -4.66 17.62
CA VAL A 54 8.28 -3.87 16.39
C VAL A 54 8.78 -2.45 16.71
N PRO A 55 9.88 -1.99 16.10
CA PRO A 55 10.39 -0.63 16.30
C PRO A 55 9.35 0.47 16.06
N ARG A 56 9.54 1.55 16.84
CA ARG A 56 8.61 2.69 16.93
C ARG A 56 9.36 3.99 16.64
N PRO A 57 8.75 4.96 15.93
CA PRO A 57 7.40 4.91 15.39
C PRO A 57 7.29 4.01 14.16
N SER A 58 6.12 3.41 13.98
CA SER A 58 5.78 2.67 12.75
C SER A 58 5.01 3.60 11.82
N LEU A 59 5.49 3.82 10.59
CA LEU A 59 5.00 4.91 9.74
C LEU A 59 3.90 4.48 8.76
N ALA A 60 3.86 3.20 8.39
CA ALA A 60 2.90 2.60 7.48
C ALA A 60 2.65 1.14 7.86
N ILE A 61 1.55 0.55 7.42
CA ILE A 61 1.33 -0.89 7.46
C ILE A 61 0.95 -1.34 6.06
N LEU A 62 1.71 -2.27 5.50
CA LEU A 62 1.35 -2.94 4.26
C LEU A 62 0.75 -4.31 4.58
N LEU A 63 -0.56 -4.46 4.40
CA LEU A 63 -1.30 -5.69 4.65
C LEU A 63 -1.51 -6.45 3.33
N VAL A 64 -1.12 -7.73 3.30
CA VAL A 64 -1.56 -8.69 2.28
C VAL A 64 -2.67 -9.58 2.82
N PHE A 65 -3.64 -9.96 1.98
CA PHE A 65 -4.68 -10.94 2.32
C PHE A 65 -5.31 -11.54 1.05
N PRO A 66 -5.95 -12.73 1.13
CA PRO A 66 -6.69 -13.29 0.02
C PRO A 66 -7.97 -12.50 -0.28
N VAL A 67 -8.21 -12.20 -1.56
CA VAL A 67 -9.41 -11.55 -2.07
C VAL A 67 -10.55 -12.57 -2.10
N THR A 68 -11.37 -12.55 -1.05
CA THR A 68 -12.58 -13.38 -0.99
C THR A 68 -13.75 -12.72 -1.72
N LYS A 69 -14.79 -13.49 -2.05
CA LYS A 69 -16.04 -12.92 -2.61
C LYS A 69 -16.70 -11.94 -1.63
N ALA A 70 -16.54 -12.19 -0.35
CA ALA A 70 -17.16 -11.40 0.69
C ALA A 70 -16.37 -10.11 0.94
N TYR A 71 -15.03 -10.13 0.83
CA TYR A 71 -14.22 -8.92 0.70
C TYR A 71 -14.73 -8.02 -0.42
N GLU A 72 -14.88 -8.58 -1.63
CA GLU A 72 -15.31 -7.79 -2.78
C GLU A 72 -16.70 -7.19 -2.56
N ALA A 73 -17.64 -7.95 -1.97
CA ALA A 73 -18.96 -7.44 -1.65
C ALA A 73 -18.89 -6.28 -0.63
N ALA A 74 -18.10 -6.42 0.44
CA ALA A 74 -17.92 -5.39 1.45
C ALA A 74 -17.23 -4.13 0.88
N ARG A 75 -16.20 -4.30 0.05
CA ARG A 75 -15.50 -3.22 -0.64
C ARG A 75 -16.44 -2.46 -1.58
N ILE A 76 -17.22 -3.17 -2.40
CA ILE A 76 -18.21 -2.56 -3.30
C ILE A 76 -19.26 -1.81 -2.50
N ALA A 77 -19.77 -2.38 -1.40
CA ALA A 77 -20.75 -1.73 -0.55
C ALA A 77 -20.21 -0.44 0.08
N GLU A 78 -18.95 -0.44 0.55
CA GLU A 78 -18.28 0.73 1.13
C GLU A 78 -17.96 1.82 0.10
N ASP A 79 -17.66 1.44 -1.14
CA ASP A 79 -17.41 2.38 -2.25
C ASP A 79 -18.72 2.92 -2.85
N THR A 80 -19.84 2.20 -2.73
CA THR A 80 -21.12 2.58 -3.33
C THR A 80 -21.65 3.89 -2.72
N GLY A 81 -21.95 4.86 -3.58
CA GLY A 81 -22.49 6.16 -3.17
C GLY A 81 -21.43 7.20 -2.78
N ARG A 82 -20.15 6.82 -2.73
CA ARG A 82 -19.05 7.77 -2.56
C ARG A 82 -18.63 8.37 -3.91
N PRO A 83 -18.22 9.64 -3.96
CA PRO A 83 -17.67 10.22 -5.18
C PRO A 83 -16.32 9.57 -5.50
N VAL A 84 -16.01 9.49 -6.80
CA VAL A 84 -14.65 9.13 -7.25
C VAL A 84 -13.68 10.20 -6.74
N TYR A 85 -12.55 9.77 -6.20
CA TYR A 85 -11.53 10.68 -5.72
C TYR A 85 -10.84 11.38 -6.88
N GLU A 86 -10.77 12.70 -6.80
CA GLU A 86 -10.21 13.59 -7.82
C GLU A 86 -9.17 14.55 -7.20
N GLY A 87 -8.67 14.23 -6.00
CA GLY A 87 -7.67 15.03 -5.31
C GLY A 87 -6.35 15.09 -6.07
N CYS A 88 -5.70 16.26 -5.97
CA CYS A 88 -4.36 16.52 -6.47
C CYS A 88 -3.76 17.74 -5.74
N GLY A 89 -2.45 17.91 -5.85
CA GLY A 89 -1.71 19.06 -5.34
C GLY A 89 -1.20 18.92 -3.91
N PRO A 90 -0.46 19.93 -3.42
CA PRO A 90 0.30 19.83 -2.16
C PRO A 90 -0.56 19.78 -0.90
N ASN A 91 -1.86 20.06 -1.02
CA ASN A 91 -2.79 20.08 0.12
C ASN A 91 -3.54 18.74 0.31
N GLU A 92 -3.24 17.73 -0.51
CA GLU A 92 -3.79 16.39 -0.28
C GLU A 92 -3.33 15.85 1.09
N PRO A 93 -4.24 15.29 1.91
CA PRO A 93 -3.84 14.67 3.19
C PRO A 93 -2.95 13.43 2.96
N VAL A 94 -3.17 12.76 1.83
CA VAL A 94 -2.42 11.59 1.36
C VAL A 94 -2.31 11.58 -0.17
N THR A 95 -1.17 11.16 -0.68
CA THR A 95 -0.95 10.82 -2.10
C THR A 95 -1.47 9.40 -2.35
N TRP A 96 -2.55 9.28 -3.12
CA TRP A 96 -3.14 8.01 -3.53
C TRP A 96 -2.89 7.72 -5.02
N PHE A 97 -2.60 6.46 -5.32
CA PHE A 97 -2.30 5.94 -6.65
C PHE A 97 -3.34 4.90 -7.06
N LYS A 98 -4.02 5.15 -8.19
CA LYS A 98 -4.92 4.16 -8.80
C LYS A 98 -4.08 3.03 -9.41
N GLN A 99 -4.48 1.79 -9.17
CA GLN A 99 -3.84 0.64 -9.81
C GLN A 99 -4.44 0.39 -11.20
N THR A 100 -3.61 0.52 -12.23
CA THR A 100 -3.96 0.24 -13.63
C THR A 100 -3.07 -0.84 -14.27
N ILE A 101 -2.03 -1.31 -13.54
CA ILE A 101 -1.13 -2.39 -13.93
C ILE A 101 -1.57 -3.69 -13.24
N ARG A 102 -1.66 -4.79 -14.00
CA ARG A 102 -1.99 -6.11 -13.43
C ARG A 102 -0.85 -6.59 -12.54
N ASN A 103 -1.20 -7.24 -11.41
CA ASN A 103 -0.25 -7.82 -10.46
C ASN A 103 0.73 -6.82 -9.82
N ALA A 104 0.47 -5.51 -9.92
CA ALA A 104 1.29 -4.45 -9.32
C ALA A 104 0.80 -4.01 -7.94
N CYS A 105 -0.15 -4.71 -7.31
CA CYS A 105 -0.72 -4.29 -6.01
C CYS A 105 0.35 -4.14 -4.92
N GLY A 106 1.37 -5.00 -4.89
CA GLY A 106 2.52 -4.86 -3.98
C GLY A 106 3.30 -3.56 -4.19
N LEU A 107 3.62 -3.22 -5.45
CA LEU A 107 4.27 -1.96 -5.79
C LEU A 107 3.40 -0.75 -5.43
N ILE A 108 2.10 -0.78 -5.75
CA ILE A 108 1.18 0.31 -5.43
C ILE A 108 1.04 0.50 -3.92
N GLY A 109 0.91 -0.60 -3.15
CA GLY A 109 0.88 -0.56 -1.69
C GLY A 109 2.18 -0.02 -1.10
N LEU A 110 3.33 -0.38 -1.65
CA LEU A 110 4.63 0.15 -1.26
C LEU A 110 4.76 1.63 -1.58
N LEU A 111 4.34 2.08 -2.77
CA LEU A 111 4.30 3.50 -3.12
C LEU A 111 3.38 4.27 -2.17
N HIS A 112 2.22 3.74 -1.82
CA HIS A 112 1.36 4.33 -0.79
C HIS A 112 2.08 4.48 0.56
N ALA A 113 2.85 3.47 0.98
CA ALA A 113 3.60 3.55 2.24
C ALA A 113 4.65 4.65 2.22
N VAL A 114 5.46 4.74 1.14
CA VAL A 114 6.62 5.64 1.12
C VAL A 114 6.32 7.05 0.65
N SER A 115 5.18 7.29 0.01
CA SER A 115 4.80 8.60 -0.54
C SER A 115 4.02 9.46 0.45
N ASN A 116 3.81 8.99 1.67
CA ASN A 116 2.88 9.57 2.65
C ASN A 116 3.51 9.76 4.03
N GLY A 117 2.91 10.65 4.82
CA GLY A 117 3.30 10.89 6.21
C GLY A 117 4.77 11.27 6.37
N ALA A 118 5.37 10.83 7.48
CA ALA A 118 6.76 11.15 7.82
C ALA A 118 7.79 10.54 6.86
N VAL A 119 7.43 9.47 6.11
CA VAL A 119 8.34 8.79 5.19
C VAL A 119 8.85 9.73 4.09
N LYS A 120 8.02 10.71 3.66
CA LYS A 120 8.40 11.69 2.63
C LYS A 120 9.69 12.44 2.96
N ALA A 121 9.98 12.67 4.24
CA ALA A 121 11.18 13.38 4.68
C ALA A 121 12.48 12.55 4.51
N HIS A 122 12.36 11.25 4.27
CA HIS A 122 13.47 10.31 4.11
C HIS A 122 13.71 9.92 2.64
N ILE A 123 13.02 10.56 1.69
CA ILE A 123 13.25 10.37 0.26
C ILE A 123 14.45 11.22 -0.14
N THR A 124 15.43 10.59 -0.80
CA THR A 124 16.64 11.26 -1.25
C THR A 124 16.31 12.25 -2.37
N PRO A 125 16.64 13.55 -2.23
CA PRO A 125 16.41 14.52 -3.29
C PRO A 125 17.12 14.14 -4.59
N GLY A 126 16.39 14.21 -5.71
CA GLY A 126 16.86 13.81 -7.04
C GLY A 126 16.81 12.32 -7.33
N SER A 127 16.28 11.48 -6.42
CA SER A 127 16.05 10.07 -6.71
C SER A 127 14.87 9.85 -7.66
N ASP A 128 14.74 8.63 -8.18
CA ASP A 128 13.60 8.24 -9.02
C ASP A 128 12.26 8.46 -8.31
N LEU A 129 12.16 8.14 -7.01
CA LEU A 129 10.95 8.40 -6.22
C LEU A 129 10.70 9.89 -6.01
N ASP A 130 11.71 10.70 -5.68
CA ASP A 130 11.53 12.16 -5.52
C ASP A 130 11.01 12.78 -6.83
N GLN A 131 11.61 12.43 -7.97
CA GLN A 131 11.16 12.92 -9.27
C GLN A 131 9.74 12.46 -9.59
N LEU A 132 9.44 11.18 -9.37
CA LEU A 132 8.09 10.62 -9.57
C LEU A 132 7.04 11.38 -8.75
N LEU A 133 7.33 11.67 -7.47
CA LEU A 133 6.38 12.36 -6.60
C LEU A 133 6.17 13.82 -6.98
N ARG A 134 7.21 14.52 -7.43
CA ARG A 134 7.07 15.89 -7.96
C ARG A 134 6.20 15.92 -9.21
N ASP A 135 6.39 14.95 -10.10
CA ASP A 135 5.59 14.84 -11.33
C ASP A 135 4.15 14.38 -11.04
N ALA A 136 3.95 13.56 -10.00
CA ALA A 136 2.66 13.04 -9.58
C ALA A 136 1.80 14.05 -8.79
N GLU A 137 2.43 14.97 -8.05
CA GLU A 137 1.74 15.93 -7.18
C GLU A 137 0.65 16.74 -7.90
N PRO A 138 0.90 17.38 -9.07
CA PRO A 138 -0.13 18.17 -9.75
C PRO A 138 -1.19 17.33 -10.46
N LEU A 139 -0.99 16.02 -10.59
CA LEU A 139 -1.83 15.13 -11.41
C LEU A 139 -3.00 14.56 -10.63
N LYS A 140 -4.15 14.42 -11.31
CA LYS A 140 -5.30 13.68 -10.80
C LYS A 140 -5.04 12.17 -10.85
N PRO A 141 -5.83 11.35 -10.13
CA PRO A 141 -5.51 9.92 -9.96
C PRO A 141 -5.38 9.10 -11.25
N ALA A 142 -6.15 9.43 -12.30
CA ALA A 142 -6.02 8.75 -13.60
C ALA A 142 -4.67 9.07 -14.28
N GLU A 143 -4.33 10.35 -14.40
CA GLU A 143 -3.07 10.81 -14.98
C GLU A 143 -1.86 10.35 -14.15
N ARG A 144 -2.00 10.34 -12.82
CA ARG A 144 -1.02 9.81 -11.88
C ARG A 144 -0.78 8.31 -12.10
N ALA A 145 -1.82 7.54 -12.43
CA ALA A 145 -1.67 6.13 -12.78
C ALA A 145 -1.00 5.93 -14.14
N ASP A 146 -1.26 6.80 -15.12
CA ASP A 146 -0.58 6.78 -16.42
C ASP A 146 0.92 7.08 -16.27
N LEU A 147 1.29 8.00 -15.37
CA LEU A 147 2.69 8.27 -15.00
C LEU A 147 3.38 7.01 -14.45
N LEU A 148 2.72 6.28 -13.54
CA LEU A 148 3.24 5.00 -13.01
C LEU A 148 3.38 3.96 -14.13
N TYR A 149 2.37 3.86 -15.01
CA TYR A 149 2.34 2.90 -16.12
C TYR A 149 3.53 3.08 -17.08
N ALA A 150 3.90 4.34 -17.34
CA ALA A 150 4.99 4.72 -18.23
C ALA A 150 6.39 4.71 -17.56
N SER A 151 6.46 4.60 -16.22
CA SER A 151 7.72 4.69 -15.50
C SER A 151 8.59 3.46 -15.67
N LYS A 152 9.69 3.62 -16.42
CA LYS A 152 10.72 2.59 -16.60
C LYS A 152 11.53 2.34 -15.33
N ALA A 153 11.74 3.38 -14.52
CA ALA A 153 12.46 3.26 -13.26
C ALA A 153 11.69 2.33 -12.29
N LEU A 154 10.38 2.55 -12.14
CA LEU A 154 9.53 1.67 -11.32
C LEU A 154 9.48 0.25 -11.86
N GLU A 155 9.31 0.09 -13.18
CA GLU A 155 9.30 -1.23 -13.81
C GLU A 155 10.63 -1.98 -13.58
N SER A 156 11.76 -1.30 -13.75
CA SER A 156 13.08 -1.90 -13.54
C SER A 156 13.31 -2.26 -12.07
N ALA A 157 13.00 -1.37 -11.14
CA ALA A 157 13.18 -1.64 -9.71
C ALA A 157 12.27 -2.78 -9.24
N HIS A 158 11.02 -2.79 -9.69
CA HIS A 158 10.07 -3.88 -9.44
C HIS A 158 10.59 -5.21 -9.98
N ALA A 159 11.09 -5.24 -11.22
CA ALA A 159 11.58 -6.46 -11.84
C ALA A 159 12.84 -7.02 -11.16
N GLU A 160 13.71 -6.16 -10.63
CA GLU A 160 14.87 -6.59 -9.82
C GLU A 160 14.43 -7.12 -8.45
N ALA A 161 13.49 -6.44 -7.78
CA ALA A 161 12.93 -6.90 -6.51
C ALA A 161 12.19 -8.23 -6.65
N ALA A 162 11.43 -8.43 -7.72
CA ALA A 162 10.70 -9.69 -7.96
C ALA A 162 11.60 -10.91 -8.24
N LYS A 163 12.90 -10.71 -8.49
CA LYS A 163 13.91 -11.80 -8.59
C LYS A 163 14.48 -12.19 -7.22
N LYS A 164 14.19 -11.41 -6.20
CA LYS A 164 14.52 -11.69 -4.79
C LYS A 164 13.34 -12.38 -4.13
N GLY A 165 13.56 -12.87 -2.91
CA GLY A 165 12.60 -13.66 -2.16
C GLY A 165 13.02 -15.11 -2.09
N ASP A 166 12.33 -15.85 -1.23
CA ASP A 166 12.62 -17.24 -0.93
C ASP A 166 11.88 -18.21 -1.86
N THR A 167 10.92 -17.69 -2.65
CA THR A 167 10.09 -18.47 -3.55
C THR A 167 10.40 -18.18 -5.02
N ALA A 168 10.13 -19.16 -5.89
CA ALA A 168 10.22 -18.95 -7.33
C ALA A 168 9.09 -18.02 -7.76
N ALA A 169 9.45 -16.91 -8.41
CA ALA A 169 8.47 -15.93 -8.85
C ALA A 169 7.49 -16.54 -9.89
N PRO A 170 6.17 -16.32 -9.72
CA PRO A 170 5.16 -16.81 -10.65
C PRO A 170 5.25 -16.11 -12.02
N ALA A 171 4.51 -16.62 -13.01
CA ALA A 171 4.41 -15.94 -14.30
C ALA A 171 3.69 -14.60 -14.14
N ALA A 172 4.08 -13.58 -14.92
CA ALA A 172 3.49 -12.24 -14.82
C ALA A 172 1.97 -12.22 -15.12
N ASP A 173 1.47 -13.18 -15.90
CA ASP A 173 0.05 -13.31 -16.24
C ASP A 173 -0.74 -14.25 -15.32
N GLU A 174 -0.08 -14.87 -14.34
CA GLU A 174 -0.71 -15.76 -13.36
C GLU A 174 -1.77 -15.01 -12.55
N LYS A 175 -2.88 -15.71 -12.27
CA LYS A 175 -3.96 -15.17 -11.46
C LYS A 175 -3.59 -15.33 -10.00
N ILE A 176 -3.37 -14.19 -9.35
CA ILE A 176 -3.08 -14.12 -7.92
C ILE A 176 -4.34 -13.63 -7.23
N ASP A 177 -4.81 -14.43 -6.28
CA ASP A 177 -5.96 -14.07 -5.43
C ASP A 177 -5.51 -13.34 -4.16
N LEU A 178 -4.26 -12.90 -4.05
CA LEU A 178 -3.76 -12.06 -2.96
C LEU A 178 -3.80 -10.57 -3.34
N HIS A 179 -4.07 -9.72 -2.36
CA HIS A 179 -4.13 -8.28 -2.55
C HIS A 179 -3.46 -7.52 -1.42
N PHE A 180 -2.87 -6.39 -1.77
CA PHE A 180 -2.15 -5.49 -0.88
C PHE A 180 -2.97 -4.23 -0.60
N VAL A 181 -3.07 -3.87 0.67
CA VAL A 181 -3.67 -2.61 1.15
C VAL A 181 -2.70 -1.94 2.10
N CYS A 182 -2.54 -0.63 1.96
CA CYS A 182 -1.65 0.15 2.81
C CYS A 182 -2.43 1.02 3.79
N PHE A 183 -1.96 1.10 5.04
CA PHE A 183 -2.46 2.03 6.04
C PHE A 183 -1.36 3.02 6.42
N VAL A 184 -1.66 4.31 6.42
CA VAL A 184 -0.69 5.38 6.75
C VAL A 184 -1.34 6.44 7.61
N LYS A 185 -0.54 7.14 8.43
CA LYS A 185 -0.97 8.39 9.05
C LYS A 185 -0.74 9.55 8.09
N GLY A 186 -1.83 10.21 7.68
CA GLY A 186 -1.81 11.36 6.78
C GLY A 186 -1.23 12.62 7.45
N ASN A 187 -0.98 13.65 6.64
CA ASN A 187 -0.46 14.94 7.14
C ASN A 187 -1.49 15.69 8.02
N ASP A 188 -2.75 15.31 7.92
CA ASP A 188 -3.86 15.76 8.75
C ASP A 188 -3.97 15.02 10.10
N GLY A 189 -3.10 14.03 10.34
CA GLY A 189 -3.12 13.21 11.55
C GLY A 189 -4.15 12.09 11.53
N HIS A 190 -4.87 11.89 10.41
CA HIS A 190 -5.84 10.81 10.27
C HIS A 190 -5.17 9.51 9.79
N LEU A 191 -5.76 8.37 10.14
CA LEU A 191 -5.40 7.09 9.56
C LEU A 191 -6.10 6.93 8.20
N TRP A 192 -5.35 6.59 7.17
CA TRP A 192 -5.85 6.42 5.82
C TRP A 192 -5.63 4.99 5.33
N GLU A 193 -6.66 4.37 4.76
CA GLU A 193 -6.56 3.11 4.00
C GLU A 193 -6.42 3.43 2.50
N LEU A 194 -5.33 2.93 1.91
CA LEU A 194 -4.92 3.20 0.55
C LEU A 194 -4.89 1.89 -0.25
N ASP A 195 -5.95 1.67 -1.02
CA ASP A 195 -6.11 0.55 -1.95
C ASP A 195 -6.27 1.09 -3.37
N GLY A 196 -5.35 0.74 -4.28
CA GLY A 196 -5.39 1.17 -5.68
C GLY A 196 -6.57 0.61 -6.49
N ARG A 197 -7.25 -0.44 -6.01
CA ARG A 197 -8.44 -1.05 -6.64
C ARG A 197 -9.72 -0.28 -6.32
N ARG A 198 -9.74 0.52 -5.24
CA ARG A 198 -10.89 1.34 -4.83
C ARG A 198 -11.07 2.59 -5.71
N ILE A 199 -12.15 3.33 -5.46
CA ILE A 199 -12.44 4.62 -6.12
C ILE A 199 -11.71 5.83 -5.50
N GLY A 200 -10.93 5.60 -4.45
CA GLY A 200 -10.18 6.62 -3.72
C GLY A 200 -9.68 6.11 -2.36
N PRO A 201 -8.87 6.92 -1.65
CA PRO A 201 -8.44 6.63 -0.28
C PRO A 201 -9.62 6.66 0.70
N LEU A 202 -9.50 5.96 1.83
CA LEU A 202 -10.49 5.98 2.91
C LEU A 202 -9.92 6.63 4.16
N ASP A 203 -10.59 7.66 4.65
CA ASP A 203 -10.32 8.18 5.99
C ASP A 203 -10.92 7.22 7.02
N ARG A 204 -10.07 6.64 7.87
CA ARG A 204 -10.44 5.73 8.95
C ARG A 204 -10.60 6.46 10.29
N GLY A 205 -10.30 7.75 10.35
CA GLY A 205 -10.48 8.62 11.51
C GLY A 205 -9.16 9.14 12.11
N PRO A 206 -9.26 10.05 13.09
CA PRO A 206 -8.10 10.73 13.66
C PRO A 206 -7.25 9.82 14.55
N LEU A 207 -5.92 9.99 14.45
CA LEU A 207 -4.95 9.47 15.42
C LEU A 207 -4.38 10.64 16.24
N ASP A 208 -4.16 10.40 17.52
CA ASP A 208 -3.53 11.37 18.41
C ASP A 208 -2.06 11.55 18.04
N LYS A 209 -1.43 12.64 18.50
CA LYS A 209 -0.07 13.00 18.06
C LYS A 209 0.96 11.89 18.29
N GLU A 210 0.85 11.19 19.41
CA GLU A 210 1.76 10.10 19.84
C GLU A 210 1.35 8.74 19.28
N GLU A 211 0.16 8.63 18.69
CA GLU A 211 -0.34 7.40 18.07
C GLU A 211 0.20 7.27 16.65
N ASP A 212 0.56 6.06 16.28
CA ASP A 212 0.88 5.71 14.90
C ASP A 212 0.03 4.53 14.43
N VAL A 213 0.36 3.96 13.28
CA VAL A 213 -0.45 2.90 12.64
C VAL A 213 -0.52 1.59 13.43
N LEU A 214 0.46 1.24 14.28
CA LEU A 214 0.39 0.05 15.17
C LEU A 214 -0.02 0.39 16.61
N SER A 215 -0.34 1.65 16.91
CA SER A 215 -1.01 1.95 18.18
C SER A 215 -2.32 1.17 18.28
N GLU A 216 -2.81 0.94 19.51
CA GLU A 216 -4.07 0.20 19.72
C GLU A 216 -5.24 0.82 18.91
N LYS A 217 -5.35 2.14 18.90
CA LYS A 217 -6.34 2.85 18.08
C LYS A 217 -6.07 2.71 16.58
N GLY A 218 -4.80 2.79 16.15
CA GLY A 218 -4.41 2.57 14.76
C GLY A 218 -4.80 1.18 14.25
N LEU A 219 -4.53 0.14 15.03
CA LEU A 219 -4.91 -1.24 14.73
C LEU A 219 -6.42 -1.42 14.69
N GLN A 220 -7.17 -0.83 15.64
CA GLN A 220 -8.63 -0.89 15.69
C GLN A 220 -9.29 -0.17 14.51
N LEU A 221 -8.82 1.01 14.12
CA LEU A 221 -9.38 1.77 13.00
C LEU A 221 -8.97 1.19 11.64
N GLY A 222 -7.81 0.55 11.55
CA GLY A 222 -7.22 0.03 10.32
C GLY A 222 -7.35 -1.48 10.18
N VAL A 223 -6.23 -2.18 10.38
CA VAL A 223 -6.04 -3.60 10.02
C VAL A 223 -7.08 -4.50 10.67
N ARG A 224 -7.32 -4.39 11.99
CA ARG A 224 -8.26 -5.27 12.69
C ARG A 224 -9.69 -5.10 12.17
N GLN A 225 -10.09 -3.89 11.81
CA GLN A 225 -11.42 -3.64 11.23
C GLN A 225 -11.57 -4.29 9.86
N LEU A 226 -10.53 -4.28 9.03
CA LEU A 226 -10.53 -4.95 7.73
C LEU A 226 -10.60 -6.48 7.92
N LEU A 227 -9.77 -7.05 8.79
CA LEU A 227 -9.74 -8.49 9.04
C LEU A 227 -10.99 -9.02 9.72
N LYS A 228 -11.63 -8.23 10.58
CA LYS A 228 -12.93 -8.58 11.16
C LYS A 228 -14.00 -8.75 10.09
N LYS A 229 -14.05 -7.84 9.11
CA LYS A 229 -14.97 -7.96 7.96
C LYS A 229 -14.71 -9.23 7.16
N GLU A 230 -13.45 -9.64 7.01
CA GLU A 230 -13.07 -10.91 6.35
C GLU A 230 -13.39 -12.16 7.19
N ALA A 231 -13.20 -12.12 8.50
CA ALA A 231 -13.49 -13.24 9.39
C ALA A 231 -14.99 -13.52 9.48
N GLU A 232 -15.82 -12.46 9.60
CA GLU A 232 -17.29 -12.55 9.51
C GLU A 232 -17.75 -13.12 8.15
N ALA A 233 -16.89 -13.01 7.15
CA ALA A 233 -17.05 -13.49 5.79
C ALA A 233 -16.46 -14.88 5.50
N GLY A 234 -15.76 -15.49 6.47
CA GLY A 234 -15.20 -16.85 6.37
C GLY A 234 -13.87 -16.99 5.64
N GLY A 235 -13.03 -15.94 5.57
CA GLY A 235 -11.67 -16.02 4.99
C GLY A 235 -10.59 -16.48 5.99
N ASP A 236 -9.59 -17.22 5.51
CA ASP A 236 -8.41 -17.61 6.28
C ASP A 236 -7.37 -16.47 6.30
N HIS A 237 -6.78 -16.21 7.47
CA HIS A 237 -5.84 -15.12 7.69
C HIS A 237 -4.40 -15.50 7.31
N ALA A 238 -3.88 -14.89 6.25
CA ALA A 238 -2.45 -14.74 6.05
C ALA A 238 -2.18 -13.26 5.84
N CYS A 239 -1.84 -12.59 6.94
CA CYS A 239 -1.63 -11.16 7.00
C CYS A 239 -0.20 -10.95 7.47
N ILE A 240 0.64 -10.42 6.61
CA ILE A 240 1.99 -10.04 6.98
C ILE A 240 2.03 -8.53 6.79
N LEU A 241 2.36 -7.85 7.88
CA LEU A 241 2.37 -6.40 7.96
C LEU A 241 3.81 -5.95 8.09
N TYR A 242 4.10 -4.82 7.47
CA TYR A 242 5.39 -4.17 7.61
C TYR A 242 5.24 -2.75 8.11
N PRO A 243 5.89 -2.37 9.22
CA PRO A 243 6.14 -0.98 9.51
C PRO A 243 7.19 -0.46 8.53
N CYS A 244 7.06 0.80 8.15
CA CYS A 244 8.20 1.57 7.69
C CYS A 244 8.77 2.27 8.93
N GLU A 245 10.03 2.00 9.29
CA GLU A 245 10.66 2.43 10.55
C GLU A 245 11.68 3.54 10.32
N ALA A 246 12.05 4.34 11.32
CA ALA A 246 12.96 5.50 11.22
C ALA A 246 14.40 5.23 11.64
#